data_AF-A0A524KKL3-F1
#
_entry.id   AF-A0A524KKL3-F1
#
_cell.length_a   1.000
_cell.length_b   1.000
_cell.length_c   1.000
_cell.angle_alpha   90.00
_cell.angle_beta   90.00
_cell.angle_gamma   90.00
#
_symmetry.space_group_name_H-M   'P 1'
#
loop_
_entity.id
_entity.type
_entity.pdbx_description
1 polymer ?
#
loop_
_entity_poly.entity_id
_entity_poly.type
_entity_poly.pdbx_seq_one_letter_code
_entity_poly.pdbx_strand_id
1 'polypeptide(L)'
;MRGSWLRRVVGSAQYKPMYSVLLLVLAVAALGVTLWTFRHWQATRSGLILFVLLPLPALPYELFVAGIGRWLGPGQTLLELSGLPILWWTLTLPLALFSVATLCRRVGFSWARLDWGHGAVCIVAVVLLLWKLPVIFTIKQLRLASWEDTVRYVPAVPVVPLSLWLVFGAFMLTGLGLWRRERWRWLALPLVVALVLLALPVAVVGPIPAYLGKVLGFVGMAGTAVHYGYRFTIRPDNSILKTF
;
A
#
# COMPACT_ATOMS: atom_id res chain seq x y z
N MET A 1 -64.00 -6.37 20.77
CA MET A 1 -63.01 -5.46 20.16
C MET A 1 -61.67 -6.20 20.11
N ARG A 2 -61.33 -6.76 18.94
CA ARG A 2 -60.15 -7.57 18.66
C ARG A 2 -59.20 -6.77 17.78
N GLY A 3 -57.90 -6.88 18.03
CA GLY A 3 -56.88 -6.79 16.99
C GLY A 3 -55.98 -5.54 17.00
N SER A 4 -54.91 -5.55 17.79
CA SER A 4 -53.74 -4.68 17.54
C SER A 4 -52.40 -5.31 17.94
N TRP A 5 -52.31 -6.65 18.00
CA TRP A 5 -51.10 -7.38 18.43
C TRP A 5 -50.20 -7.87 17.28
N LEU A 6 -50.41 -7.44 16.03
CA LEU A 6 -49.73 -8.02 14.85
C LEU A 6 -48.90 -7.05 14.00
N ARG A 7 -48.30 -6.01 14.60
CA ARG A 7 -47.30 -5.19 13.89
C ARG A 7 -46.17 -4.72 14.80
N ARG A 8 -45.15 -5.57 14.98
CA ARG A 8 -43.70 -5.22 15.02
C ARG A 8 -42.82 -6.38 15.50
N VAL A 9 -42.96 -7.55 14.88
CA VAL A 9 -41.90 -8.58 14.90
C VAL A 9 -41.60 -8.96 13.46
N VAL A 10 -41.16 -7.96 12.69
CA VAL A 10 -40.30 -8.20 11.54
C VAL A 10 -39.07 -7.36 11.79
N GLY A 11 -38.33 -7.74 12.84
CA GLY A 11 -36.92 -7.43 12.90
C GLY A 11 -36.27 -8.23 11.79
N SER A 12 -36.25 -7.67 10.58
CA SER A 12 -35.30 -8.12 9.59
C SER A 12 -33.96 -8.09 10.29
N ALA A 13 -33.36 -9.25 10.53
CA ALA A 13 -31.95 -9.36 10.86
C ALA A 13 -31.20 -8.75 9.68
N GLN A 14 -31.12 -7.42 9.67
CA GLN A 14 -30.35 -6.65 8.72
C GLN A 14 -28.94 -7.12 8.99
N TYR A 15 -28.45 -8.01 8.13
CA TYR A 15 -27.06 -8.44 8.11
C TYR A 15 -26.24 -7.17 7.89
N LYS A 16 -25.85 -6.51 8.99
CA LYS A 16 -24.93 -5.39 8.93
C LYS A 16 -23.60 -6.00 8.51
N PRO A 17 -23.06 -5.65 7.33
CA PRO A 17 -21.76 -6.15 6.92
C PRO A 17 -20.74 -5.83 8.02
N MET A 18 -20.02 -6.84 8.47
CA MET A 18 -19.01 -6.71 9.52
C MET A 18 -17.71 -6.25 8.87
N TYR A 19 -17.54 -4.94 8.70
CA TYR A 19 -16.38 -4.38 8.02
C TYR A 19 -15.08 -4.68 8.75
N SER A 20 -15.12 -4.77 10.08
CA SER A 20 -14.01 -5.28 10.90
C SER A 20 -13.53 -6.67 10.45
N VAL A 21 -14.44 -7.59 10.17
CA VAL A 21 -14.12 -8.95 9.69
C VAL A 21 -13.53 -8.89 8.27
N LEU A 22 -14.09 -8.06 7.40
CA LEU A 22 -13.51 -7.83 6.07
C LEU A 22 -12.07 -7.31 6.16
N LEU A 23 -11.79 -6.36 7.05
CA LEU A 23 -10.44 -5.85 7.28
C LEU A 23 -9.49 -6.93 7.79
N LEU A 24 -9.94 -7.83 8.66
CA LEU A 24 -9.15 -8.98 9.11
C LEU A 24 -8.85 -9.97 7.97
N VAL A 25 -9.84 -10.25 7.10
CA VAL A 25 -9.62 -11.08 5.91
C VAL A 25 -8.61 -10.43 4.98
N LEU A 26 -8.72 -9.12 4.74
CA LEU A 26 -7.74 -8.36 3.96
C LEU A 26 -6.36 -8.36 4.62
N ALA A 27 -6.28 -8.31 5.95
CA ALA A 27 -5.03 -8.38 6.70
C ALA A 27 -4.33 -9.73 6.46
N VAL A 28 -5.06 -10.85 6.53
CA VAL A 28 -4.52 -12.18 6.24
C VAL A 28 -4.05 -12.28 4.79
N ALA A 29 -4.83 -11.77 3.84
CA ALA A 29 -4.44 -11.75 2.43
C ALA A 29 -3.17 -10.91 2.20
N ALA A 30 -3.09 -9.71 2.77
CA ALA A 30 -1.92 -8.84 2.68
C ALA A 30 -0.68 -9.44 3.38
N LEU A 31 -0.86 -10.21 4.45
CA LEU A 31 0.20 -10.95 5.10
C LEU A 31 0.71 -12.07 4.18
N GLY A 32 -0.19 -12.79 3.52
CA GLY A 32 0.16 -13.78 2.50
C GLY A 32 1.03 -13.18 1.39
N VAL A 33 0.66 -12.00 0.87
CA VAL A 33 1.45 -11.28 -0.15
C VAL A 33 2.81 -10.85 0.40
N THR A 34 2.87 -10.35 1.64
CA THR A 34 4.13 -10.00 2.32
C THR A 34 5.07 -11.19 2.41
N LEU A 35 4.58 -12.33 2.92
CA LEU A 35 5.36 -13.55 3.09
C LEU A 35 5.80 -14.13 1.74
N TRP A 36 4.90 -14.15 0.76
CA TRP A 36 5.22 -14.57 -0.61
C TRP A 36 6.35 -13.71 -1.21
N THR A 37 6.25 -12.39 -1.10
CA THR A 37 7.28 -11.45 -1.58
C THR A 37 8.61 -11.64 -0.84
N PHE A 38 8.57 -11.85 0.47
CA PHE A 38 9.75 -12.12 1.29
C PHE A 38 10.48 -13.39 0.86
N ARG A 39 9.75 -14.50 0.61
CA ARG A 39 10.37 -15.74 0.12
C ARG A 39 11.07 -15.54 -1.22
N HIS A 40 10.47 -14.79 -2.13
CA HIS A 40 11.09 -14.45 -3.41
C HIS A 40 12.29 -13.51 -3.27
N TRP A 41 12.27 -12.60 -2.32
CA TRP A 41 13.45 -11.81 -1.97
C TRP A 41 14.57 -12.69 -1.41
N GLN A 42 14.28 -13.64 -0.52
CA GLN A 42 15.30 -14.56 0.01
C GLN A 42 15.98 -15.37 -1.10
N ALA A 43 15.20 -15.83 -2.09
CA ALA A 43 15.70 -16.62 -3.20
C ALA A 43 16.57 -15.83 -4.20
N THR A 44 16.28 -14.53 -4.42
CA THR A 44 16.95 -13.72 -5.45
C THR A 44 17.91 -12.68 -4.90
N ARG A 45 17.77 -12.31 -3.61
CA ARG A 45 18.41 -11.16 -2.96
C ARG A 45 18.33 -9.86 -3.77
N SER A 46 17.28 -9.72 -4.59
CA SER A 46 17.10 -8.57 -5.47
C SER A 46 16.74 -7.31 -4.68
N GLY A 47 17.53 -6.25 -4.85
CA GLY A 47 17.24 -4.93 -4.28
C GLY A 47 15.89 -4.36 -4.74
N LEU A 48 15.45 -4.71 -5.95
CA LEU A 48 14.14 -4.31 -6.48
C LEU A 48 12.99 -4.90 -5.65
N ILE A 49 13.09 -6.17 -5.26
CA ILE A 49 12.10 -6.81 -4.39
C ILE A 49 12.22 -6.24 -2.97
N LEU A 50 13.43 -6.02 -2.47
CA LEU A 50 13.67 -5.49 -1.13
C LEU A 50 12.93 -4.17 -0.90
N PHE A 51 13.10 -3.19 -1.78
CA PHE A 51 12.51 -1.85 -1.58
C PHE A 51 10.98 -1.83 -1.76
N VAL A 52 10.38 -2.76 -2.50
CA VAL A 52 8.92 -2.97 -2.50
C VAL A 52 8.46 -3.70 -1.23
N LEU A 53 9.27 -4.64 -0.74
CA LEU A 53 8.97 -5.44 0.44
C LEU A 53 9.01 -4.60 1.73
N LEU A 54 9.93 -3.65 1.89
CA LEU A 54 10.08 -2.84 3.10
C LEU A 54 8.76 -2.24 3.63
N PRO A 55 7.93 -1.58 2.80
CA PRO A 55 6.66 -1.03 3.23
C PRO A 55 5.51 -2.06 3.30
N LEU A 56 5.65 -3.23 2.68
CA LEU A 56 4.57 -4.21 2.56
C LEU A 56 4.02 -4.73 3.91
N PRO A 57 4.85 -5.05 4.93
CA PRO A 57 4.39 -5.48 6.26
C PRO A 57 3.51 -4.46 7.00
N ALA A 58 3.62 -3.17 6.67
CA ALA A 58 2.79 -2.14 7.31
C ALA A 58 1.31 -2.31 6.95
N LEU A 59 1.00 -2.85 5.77
CA LEU A 59 -0.36 -3.03 5.28
C LEU A 59 -1.16 -4.08 6.06
N PRO A 60 -0.72 -5.35 6.20
CA PRO A 60 -1.46 -6.33 6.99
C PRO A 60 -1.57 -5.89 8.45
N TYR A 61 -0.56 -5.22 8.99
CA TYR A 61 -0.61 -4.68 10.34
C TYR A 61 -1.66 -3.57 10.49
N GLU A 62 -1.69 -2.59 9.58
CA GLU A 62 -2.69 -1.51 9.57
C GLU A 62 -4.13 -2.08 9.45
N LEU A 63 -4.32 -3.06 8.56
CA LEU A 63 -5.60 -3.73 8.37
C LEU A 63 -6.01 -4.55 9.61
N PHE A 64 -5.06 -5.25 10.23
CA PHE A 64 -5.29 -6.02 11.44
C PHE A 64 -5.73 -5.12 12.59
N VAL A 65 -4.99 -4.04 12.87
CA VAL A 65 -5.32 -3.07 13.93
C VAL A 65 -6.69 -2.44 13.70
N ALA A 66 -6.98 -2.03 12.46
CA ALA A 66 -8.29 -1.47 12.10
C ALA A 66 -9.43 -2.50 12.22
N GLY A 67 -9.15 -3.77 11.93
CA GLY A 67 -10.07 -4.88 12.12
C GLY A 67 -10.37 -5.12 13.59
N ILE A 68 -9.35 -5.36 14.42
CA ILE A 68 -9.52 -5.70 15.85
C ILE A 68 -10.03 -4.53 16.70
N GLY A 69 -9.98 -3.30 16.20
CA GLY A 69 -10.24 -2.11 16.99
C GLY A 69 -11.62 -2.06 17.67
N ARG A 70 -12.64 -2.69 17.08
CA ARG A 70 -13.97 -2.79 17.73
C ARG A 70 -13.98 -3.65 19.00
N TRP A 71 -13.12 -4.67 19.06
CA TRP A 71 -13.03 -5.58 20.19
C TRP A 71 -12.13 -5.02 21.28
N LEU A 72 -11.08 -4.29 20.89
CA LEU A 72 -10.23 -3.57 21.86
C LEU A 72 -10.95 -2.36 22.46
N GLY A 73 -11.81 -1.70 21.68
CA GLY A 73 -12.45 -0.44 22.06
C GLY A 73 -11.47 0.75 22.05
N PRO A 74 -11.98 1.97 22.29
CA PRO A 74 -11.13 3.14 22.43
C PRO A 74 -10.29 3.03 23.72
N GLY A 75 -9.00 3.33 23.63
CA GLY A 75 -8.08 3.22 24.76
C GLY A 75 -6.60 3.28 24.35
N GLN A 76 -5.73 3.25 25.35
CA GLN A 76 -4.28 3.36 25.16
C GLN A 76 -3.71 2.24 24.30
N THR A 77 -4.19 1.00 24.46
CA THR A 77 -3.73 -0.14 23.65
C THR A 77 -3.99 0.08 22.16
N LEU A 78 -5.21 0.49 21.79
CA LEU A 78 -5.53 0.74 20.38
C LEU A 78 -4.78 1.96 19.83
N LEU A 79 -4.53 2.97 20.67
CA LEU A 79 -3.74 4.15 20.32
C LEU A 79 -2.29 3.76 19.94
N GLU A 80 -1.62 3.00 20.81
CA GLU A 80 -0.24 2.55 20.61
C GLU A 80 -0.13 1.64 19.37
N LEU A 81 -1.05 0.69 19.21
CA LEU A 81 -1.10 -0.18 18.05
C LEU A 81 -1.30 0.61 16.75
N SER A 82 -2.11 1.68 16.76
CA SER A 82 -2.35 2.50 15.56
C SER A 82 -1.16 3.37 15.15
N GLY A 83 -0.26 3.70 16.08
CA GLY A 83 0.92 4.53 15.80
C GLY A 83 2.00 3.81 14.98
N LEU A 84 2.17 2.50 15.19
CA LEU A 84 3.22 1.72 14.53
C LEU A 84 3.15 1.73 12.99
N PRO A 85 2.01 1.47 12.34
CA PRO A 85 1.94 1.49 10.88
C PRO A 85 2.16 2.90 10.32
N ILE A 86 1.80 3.96 11.04
CA ILE A 86 2.09 5.34 10.63
C ILE A 86 3.59 5.58 10.57
N LEU A 87 4.32 5.15 11.60
CA LEU A 87 5.79 5.20 11.63
C LEU A 87 6.39 4.37 10.49
N TRP A 88 5.90 3.14 10.32
CA TRP A 88 6.40 2.21 9.31
C TRP A 88 6.24 2.76 7.90
N TRP A 89 5.03 3.22 7.54
CA TRP A 89 4.76 3.85 6.25
C TRP A 89 5.60 5.10 6.01
N THR A 90 5.76 5.93 7.04
CA THR A 90 6.55 7.17 6.97
C THR A 90 7.99 6.89 6.55
N LEU A 91 8.61 5.85 7.11
CA LEU A 91 10.01 5.51 6.85
C LEU A 91 10.21 4.72 5.56
N THR A 92 9.31 3.78 5.26
CA THR A 92 9.58 2.76 4.23
C THR A 92 8.93 3.06 2.88
N LEU A 93 7.83 3.80 2.84
CA LEU A 93 7.10 4.04 1.59
C LEU A 93 7.92 4.86 0.57
N PRO A 94 8.64 5.94 0.94
CA PRO A 94 9.47 6.68 0.00
C PRO A 94 10.59 5.82 -0.61
N LEU A 95 11.12 4.86 0.16
CA LEU A 95 12.21 3.99 -0.28
C LEU A 95 11.79 3.07 -1.44
N ALA A 96 10.49 2.80 -1.61
CA ALA A 96 9.98 2.02 -2.74
C ALA A 96 10.26 2.68 -4.10
N LEU A 97 10.52 4.00 -4.15
CA LEU A 97 10.96 4.69 -5.37
C LEU A 97 12.31 4.18 -5.89
N PHE A 98 13.17 3.61 -5.05
CA PHE A 98 14.40 2.99 -5.50
C PHE A 98 14.14 1.75 -6.39
N SER A 99 13.07 1.01 -6.14
CA SER A 99 12.63 -0.06 -7.03
C SER A 99 12.19 0.48 -8.38
N VAL A 100 11.49 1.62 -8.42
CA VAL A 100 11.12 2.29 -9.69
C VAL A 100 12.37 2.67 -10.48
N ALA A 101 13.32 3.36 -9.83
CA ALA A 101 14.55 3.80 -10.47
C ALA A 101 15.38 2.62 -10.99
N THR A 102 15.47 1.54 -10.22
CA THR A 102 16.19 0.31 -10.59
C THR A 102 15.49 -0.43 -11.73
N LEU A 103 14.17 -0.57 -11.68
CA LEU A 103 13.37 -1.23 -12.71
C LEU A 103 13.50 -0.48 -14.04
N CYS A 104 13.30 0.83 -14.04
CA CYS A 104 13.39 1.65 -15.25
C CYS A 104 14.80 1.61 -15.86
N ARG A 105 15.86 1.66 -15.03
CA ARG A 105 17.24 1.56 -15.51
C ARG A 105 17.52 0.19 -16.14
N ARG A 106 17.12 -0.90 -15.48
CA ARG A 106 17.36 -2.27 -15.96
C ARG A 106 16.54 -2.65 -17.19
N VAL A 107 15.35 -2.09 -17.37
CA VAL A 107 14.54 -2.24 -18.60
C VAL A 107 15.01 -1.28 -19.71
N GLY A 108 15.99 -0.40 -19.44
CA GLY A 108 16.57 0.49 -20.45
C GLY A 108 15.64 1.63 -20.87
N PHE A 109 14.89 2.22 -19.94
CA PHE A 109 14.17 3.48 -20.20
C PHE A 109 15.19 4.59 -20.50
N SER A 110 14.98 5.36 -21.57
CA SER A 110 15.93 6.37 -22.05
C SER A 110 16.32 7.38 -20.96
N TRP A 111 15.33 7.91 -20.23
CA TRP A 111 15.54 8.86 -19.13
C TRP A 111 16.28 8.24 -17.93
N ALA A 112 16.08 6.94 -17.66
CA ALA A 112 16.66 6.25 -16.52
C ALA A 112 18.06 5.66 -16.81
N ARG A 113 18.48 5.62 -18.08
CA ARG A 113 19.85 5.27 -18.48
C ARG A 113 20.83 6.39 -18.18
N LEU A 114 20.37 7.64 -18.22
CA LEU A 114 21.15 8.80 -17.80
C LEU A 114 21.31 8.76 -16.28
N ASP A 115 22.53 8.98 -15.77
CA ASP A 115 22.79 8.98 -14.32
C ASP A 115 21.92 10.01 -13.58
N TRP A 116 21.56 11.09 -14.28
CA TRP A 116 20.67 12.12 -13.77
C TRP A 116 19.24 11.64 -13.49
N GLY A 117 18.67 10.77 -14.33
CA GLY A 117 17.30 10.30 -14.15
C GLY A 117 17.15 9.36 -12.96
N HIS A 118 18.09 8.43 -12.78
CA HIS A 118 18.15 7.58 -11.60
C HIS A 118 18.39 8.41 -10.33
N GLY A 119 19.38 9.32 -10.37
CA GLY A 119 19.70 10.22 -9.28
C GLY A 119 18.52 11.08 -8.84
N ALA A 120 17.76 11.64 -9.79
CA ALA A 120 16.59 12.45 -9.50
C ALA A 120 15.51 11.69 -8.71
N VAL A 121 15.18 10.45 -9.10
CA VAL A 121 14.21 9.62 -8.37
C VAL A 121 14.72 9.31 -6.96
N CYS A 122 16.02 9.07 -6.80
CA CYS A 122 16.62 8.83 -5.50
C CYS A 122 16.58 10.08 -4.59
N ILE A 123 16.87 11.26 -5.14
CA ILE A 123 16.76 12.54 -4.43
C ILE A 123 15.32 12.77 -4.00
N VAL A 124 14.34 12.55 -4.88
CA VAL A 124 12.91 12.65 -4.54
C VAL A 124 12.54 11.72 -3.38
N ALA A 125 13.03 10.48 -3.37
CA ALA A 125 12.80 9.54 -2.27
C ALA A 125 13.34 10.05 -0.94
N VAL A 126 14.58 10.57 -0.92
CA VAL A 126 15.21 11.13 0.28
C VAL A 126 14.48 12.39 0.76
N VAL A 127 14.13 13.31 -0.15
CA VAL A 127 13.37 14.52 0.19
C VAL A 127 12.01 14.15 0.78
N LEU A 128 11.30 13.18 0.19
CA LEU A 128 10.01 12.72 0.73
C LEU A 128 10.15 12.07 2.10
N LEU A 129 11.22 11.30 2.34
CA LEU A 129 11.52 10.72 3.63
C LEU A 129 11.75 11.83 4.68
N LEU A 130 12.66 12.76 4.40
CA LEU A 130 12.99 13.87 5.30
C LEU A 130 11.78 14.77 5.59
N TRP A 131 10.99 15.08 4.55
CA TRP A 131 9.77 15.88 4.69
C TRP A 131 8.69 15.20 5.54
N LYS A 132 8.67 13.85 5.59
CA LYS A 132 7.73 13.09 6.42
C LYS A 132 8.23 12.83 7.83
N LEU A 133 9.52 13.01 8.13
CA LEU A 133 10.07 12.80 9.49
C LEU A 133 9.32 13.57 10.59
N PRO A 134 8.89 14.84 10.40
CA PRO A 134 8.11 15.56 11.41
C PRO A 134 6.83 14.83 11.84
N VAL A 135 6.23 14.02 10.96
CA VAL A 135 5.02 13.23 11.27
C VAL A 135 5.28 12.22 12.38
N ILE A 136 6.51 11.73 12.54
CA ILE A 136 6.87 10.79 13.62
C ILE A 136 6.67 11.45 15.00
N PHE A 137 7.01 12.73 15.11
CA PHE A 137 6.86 13.48 16.36
C PHE A 137 5.40 13.90 16.63
N THR A 138 4.53 13.88 15.61
CA THR A 138 3.10 14.16 15.75
C THR A 138 2.24 12.91 16.00
N ILE A 139 2.84 11.71 16.12
CA ILE A 139 2.12 10.47 16.52
C ILE A 139 1.45 10.61 17.90
N LYS A 140 1.86 11.59 18.72
CA LYS A 140 1.16 11.91 19.98
C LYS A 140 -0.22 12.55 19.78
N GLN A 141 -0.54 13.03 18.58
CA GLN A 141 -1.78 13.70 18.22
C GLN A 141 -2.64 12.82 17.30
N LEU A 142 -2.94 11.59 17.75
CA LEU A 142 -3.93 10.77 17.06
C LEU A 142 -5.32 11.03 17.66
N ARG A 143 -6.32 11.10 16.78
CA ARG A 143 -7.73 11.20 17.16
C ARG A 143 -8.45 9.89 16.87
N LEU A 144 -9.47 9.61 17.69
CA LEU A 144 -10.34 8.48 17.47
C LEU A 144 -11.19 8.71 16.21
N ALA A 145 -11.22 7.74 15.31
CA ALA A 145 -12.10 7.69 14.16
C ALA A 145 -12.89 6.39 14.21
N SER A 146 -14.21 6.51 14.21
CA SER A 146 -15.13 5.38 14.07
C SER A 146 -15.85 5.47 12.74
N TRP A 147 -16.06 4.32 12.11
CA TRP A 147 -16.90 4.19 10.92
C TRP A 147 -17.57 2.84 10.95
N GLU A 148 -18.91 2.83 10.96
CA GLU A 148 -19.73 1.62 11.13
C GLU A 148 -19.26 0.81 12.35
N ASP A 149 -18.83 -0.45 12.16
CA ASP A 149 -18.32 -1.32 13.22
C ASP A 149 -16.78 -1.30 13.36
N THR A 150 -16.09 -0.30 12.78
CA THR A 150 -14.63 -0.15 12.86
C THR A 150 -14.25 1.04 13.74
N VAL A 151 -13.21 0.85 14.55
CA VAL A 151 -12.68 1.88 15.47
C VAL A 151 -11.16 1.90 15.31
N ARG A 152 -10.56 3.07 15.09
CA ARG A 152 -9.10 3.21 14.97
C ARG A 152 -8.65 4.62 15.34
N TYR A 153 -7.37 4.78 15.65
CA TYR A 153 -6.76 6.10 15.79
C TYR A 153 -6.12 6.54 14.46
N VAL A 154 -6.36 7.79 14.07
CA VAL A 154 -5.83 8.41 12.85
C VAL A 154 -5.16 9.75 13.18
N PRO A 155 -4.24 10.26 12.36
CA PRO A 155 -3.68 11.60 12.55
C PRO A 155 -4.77 12.66 12.72
N ALA A 156 -4.64 13.53 13.75
CA ALA A 156 -5.61 14.58 14.03
C ALA A 156 -5.65 15.63 12.91
N VAL A 157 -4.47 16.01 12.40
CA VAL A 157 -4.35 16.90 11.25
C VAL A 157 -4.45 16.07 9.97
N PRO A 158 -5.29 16.44 8.99
CA PRO A 158 -5.35 15.76 7.70
C PRO A 158 -3.99 15.90 7.02
N VAL A 159 -3.19 14.84 7.04
CA VAL A 159 -1.92 14.81 6.33
C VAL A 159 -2.24 14.38 4.90
N VAL A 160 -2.03 15.28 3.93
CA VAL A 160 -2.11 14.90 2.51
C VAL A 160 -1.14 13.72 2.31
N PRO A 161 -1.62 12.56 1.81
CA PRO A 161 -0.79 11.37 1.67
C PRO A 161 0.09 11.48 0.41
N LEU A 162 0.81 12.60 0.26
CA LEU A 162 1.60 12.94 -0.91
C LEU A 162 2.64 11.86 -1.22
N SER A 163 3.29 11.26 -0.22
CA SER A 163 4.23 10.14 -0.44
C SER A 163 3.55 8.93 -1.08
N LEU A 164 2.32 8.59 -0.65
CA LEU A 164 1.55 7.51 -1.26
C LEU A 164 1.20 7.83 -2.71
N TRP A 165 0.67 9.04 -2.97
CA TRP A 165 0.31 9.47 -4.32
C TRP A 165 1.51 9.50 -5.27
N LEU A 166 2.66 10.01 -4.81
CA LEU A 166 3.88 10.08 -5.61
C LEU A 166 4.46 8.69 -5.86
N VAL A 167 4.49 7.81 -4.86
CA VAL A 167 5.00 6.44 -5.03
C VAL A 167 4.09 5.66 -5.98
N PHE A 168 2.78 5.63 -5.72
CA PHE A 168 1.84 4.89 -6.58
C PHE A 168 1.79 5.49 -7.98
N GLY A 169 1.84 6.83 -8.09
CA GLY A 169 1.94 7.53 -9.37
C GLY A 169 3.21 7.18 -10.15
N ALA A 170 4.38 7.13 -9.49
CA ALA A 170 5.63 6.76 -10.12
C ALA A 170 5.62 5.30 -10.62
N PHE A 171 5.12 4.37 -9.81
CA PHE A 171 4.94 2.98 -10.22
C PHE A 171 3.90 2.85 -11.34
N MET A 172 2.84 3.65 -11.32
CA MET A 172 1.81 3.67 -12.35
C MET A 172 2.38 4.13 -13.70
N LEU A 173 3.11 5.25 -13.72
CA LEU A 173 3.80 5.74 -14.93
C LEU A 173 4.80 4.71 -15.46
N THR A 174 5.54 4.07 -14.55
CA THR A 174 6.43 2.97 -14.88
C THR A 174 5.66 1.80 -15.49
N GLY A 175 4.54 1.41 -14.90
CA GLY A 175 3.66 0.35 -15.40
C GLY A 175 3.10 0.65 -16.78
N LEU A 176 2.68 1.89 -17.06
CA LEU A 176 2.26 2.31 -18.40
C LEU A 176 3.40 2.21 -19.41
N GLY A 177 4.61 2.58 -19.01
CA GLY A 177 5.81 2.41 -19.82
C GLY A 177 6.11 0.93 -20.12
N LEU A 178 6.04 0.07 -19.10
CA LEU A 178 6.25 -1.38 -19.23
C LEU A 178 5.18 -2.04 -20.09
N TRP A 179 3.92 -1.60 -19.99
CA TRP A 179 2.86 -2.07 -20.87
C TRP A 179 3.20 -1.73 -22.31
N ARG A 180 3.58 -0.49 -22.62
CA ARG A 180 3.90 -0.10 -24.00
C ARG A 180 5.11 -0.86 -24.57
N ARG A 181 6.16 -1.07 -23.78
CA ARG A 181 7.43 -1.67 -24.26
C ARG A 181 7.45 -3.20 -24.21
N GLU A 182 7.03 -3.78 -23.10
CA GLU A 182 7.18 -5.22 -22.79
C GLU A 182 5.82 -5.95 -22.80
N ARG A 183 4.71 -5.26 -23.11
CA ARG A 183 3.33 -5.78 -23.00
C ARG A 183 2.93 -6.24 -21.59
N TRP A 184 3.69 -5.86 -20.57
CA TRP A 184 3.42 -6.21 -19.17
C TRP A 184 2.39 -5.26 -18.53
N ARG A 185 1.12 -5.70 -18.46
CA ARG A 185 0.00 -4.88 -17.95
C ARG A 185 -0.18 -4.95 -16.43
N TRP A 186 0.46 -5.92 -15.79
CA TRP A 186 0.20 -6.31 -14.40
C TRP A 186 0.68 -5.32 -13.34
N LEU A 187 1.50 -4.33 -13.72
CA LEU A 187 1.79 -3.18 -12.84
C LEU A 187 0.75 -2.07 -13.00
N ALA A 188 0.42 -1.71 -14.24
CA ALA A 188 -0.44 -0.56 -14.54
C ALA A 188 -1.87 -0.77 -14.06
N LEU A 189 -2.51 -1.87 -14.46
CA LEU A 189 -3.94 -2.12 -14.18
C LEU A 189 -4.30 -2.03 -12.69
N PRO A 190 -3.63 -2.75 -11.77
CA PRO A 190 -3.97 -2.65 -10.35
C PRO A 190 -3.67 -1.26 -9.77
N LEU A 191 -2.68 -0.54 -10.28
CA LEU A 191 -2.37 0.82 -9.83
C LEU A 191 -3.37 1.86 -10.32
N VAL A 192 -3.92 1.71 -11.53
CA VAL A 192 -5.05 2.53 -12.00
C VAL A 192 -6.19 2.40 -11.00
N VAL A 193 -6.61 1.17 -10.74
CA VAL A 193 -7.72 0.87 -9.84
C VAL A 193 -7.41 1.35 -8.43
N ALA A 194 -6.18 1.13 -7.94
CA ALA A 194 -5.74 1.59 -6.63
C ALA A 194 -5.86 3.11 -6.46
N LEU A 195 -5.36 3.88 -7.43
CA LEU A 195 -5.42 5.34 -7.39
C LEU A 195 -6.86 5.86 -7.47
N VAL A 196 -7.72 5.23 -8.28
CA VAL A 196 -9.14 5.59 -8.33
C VAL A 196 -9.81 5.35 -6.96
N LEU A 197 -9.58 4.19 -6.35
CA LEU A 197 -10.14 3.87 -5.03
C LEU A 197 -9.59 4.77 -3.92
N LEU A 198 -8.31 5.17 -4.01
CA LEU A 198 -7.68 6.12 -3.09
C LEU A 198 -8.17 7.56 -3.27
N ALA A 199 -8.65 7.92 -4.46
CA ALA A 199 -9.20 9.25 -4.75
C ALA A 199 -10.60 9.45 -4.14
N LEU A 200 -11.30 8.36 -3.80
CA LEU A 200 -12.66 8.46 -3.27
C LEU A 200 -12.65 9.13 -1.88
N PRO A 201 -13.55 10.10 -1.63
CA PRO A 201 -13.60 10.81 -0.37
C PRO A 201 -14.06 9.87 0.75
N VAL A 202 -13.17 9.61 1.70
CA VAL A 202 -13.41 8.73 2.86
C VAL A 202 -14.65 9.15 3.66
N ALA A 203 -14.98 10.45 3.68
CA ALA A 203 -16.16 10.98 4.35
C ALA A 203 -17.49 10.48 3.74
N VAL A 204 -17.51 10.11 2.45
CA VAL A 204 -18.72 9.69 1.73
C VAL A 204 -18.79 8.17 1.62
N VAL A 205 -17.70 7.52 1.20
CA VAL A 205 -17.68 6.09 0.89
C VAL A 205 -17.06 5.21 1.99
N GLY A 206 -16.58 5.83 3.06
CA GLY A 206 -15.85 5.14 4.12
C GLY A 206 -14.40 4.81 3.77
N PRO A 207 -13.67 4.15 4.69
CA PRO A 207 -12.24 3.86 4.53
C PRO A 207 -11.94 2.61 3.70
N ILE A 208 -12.95 1.76 3.46
CA ILE A 208 -12.77 0.45 2.80
C ILE A 208 -12.20 0.57 1.38
N PRO A 209 -12.68 1.48 0.50
CA PRO A 209 -12.09 1.64 -0.82
C PRO A 209 -10.60 1.99 -0.77
N ALA A 210 -10.18 2.88 0.14
CA ALA A 210 -8.78 3.24 0.30
C ALA A 210 -7.91 2.03 0.70
N TYR A 211 -8.41 1.17 1.59
CA TYR A 211 -7.73 -0.07 1.96
C TYR A 211 -7.60 -1.05 0.81
N LEU A 212 -8.68 -1.28 0.07
CA LEU A 212 -8.65 -2.12 -1.14
C LEU A 212 -7.68 -1.57 -2.18
N GLY A 213 -7.66 -0.24 -2.37
CA GLY A 213 -6.73 0.42 -3.27
C GLY A 213 -5.27 0.18 -2.87
N LYS A 214 -4.94 0.32 -1.57
CA LYS A 214 -3.59 -0.03 -1.07
C LYS A 214 -3.26 -1.50 -1.36
N VAL A 215 -4.15 -2.44 -1.03
CA VAL A 215 -3.93 -3.88 -1.27
C VAL A 215 -3.64 -4.17 -2.74
N LEU A 216 -4.49 -3.68 -3.64
CA LEU A 216 -4.31 -3.88 -5.09
C LEU A 216 -3.00 -3.27 -5.58
N GLY A 217 -2.69 -2.04 -5.16
CA GLY A 217 -1.45 -1.36 -5.53
C GLY A 217 -0.21 -2.14 -5.10
N PHE A 218 -0.15 -2.58 -3.84
CA PHE A 218 0.98 -3.36 -3.32
C PHE A 218 1.08 -4.75 -3.95
N VAL A 219 -0.04 -5.41 -4.27
CA VAL A 219 -0.02 -6.67 -5.01
C VAL A 219 0.58 -6.48 -6.41
N GLY A 220 0.18 -5.43 -7.14
CA GLY A 220 0.74 -5.12 -8.46
C GLY A 220 2.24 -4.79 -8.42
N MET A 221 2.65 -4.00 -7.42
CA MET A 221 4.05 -3.67 -7.16
C MET A 221 4.87 -4.92 -6.83
N ALA A 222 4.39 -5.76 -5.90
CA ALA A 222 5.05 -7.00 -5.50
C ALA A 222 5.16 -8.00 -6.66
N GLY A 223 4.06 -8.21 -7.38
CA GLY A 223 4.01 -9.11 -8.54
C GLY A 223 5.02 -8.72 -9.61
N THR A 224 5.06 -7.43 -9.96
CA THR A 224 6.03 -6.92 -10.93
C THR A 224 7.46 -7.00 -10.39
N ALA A 225 7.65 -6.71 -9.10
CA ALA A 225 8.96 -6.78 -8.49
C ALA A 225 9.55 -8.19 -8.48
N VAL A 226 8.74 -9.19 -8.15
CA VAL A 226 9.11 -10.59 -8.23
C VAL A 226 9.42 -10.99 -9.67
N HIS A 227 8.53 -10.70 -10.62
CA HIS A 227 8.73 -11.05 -12.03
C HIS A 227 10.08 -10.55 -12.57
N TYR A 228 10.36 -9.25 -12.41
CA TYR A 228 11.61 -8.66 -12.89
C TYR A 228 12.82 -9.00 -12.00
N GLY A 229 12.61 -9.23 -10.71
CA GLY A 229 13.66 -9.69 -9.81
C GLY A 229 14.27 -11.01 -10.26
N TYR A 230 13.43 -11.98 -10.64
CA TYR A 230 13.88 -13.25 -11.23
C TYR A 230 14.53 -13.05 -12.61
N ARG A 231 13.89 -12.25 -13.47
CA ARG A 231 14.43 -11.96 -14.82
C ARG A 231 15.86 -11.44 -14.74
N PHE A 232 16.17 -10.54 -13.81
CA PHE A 232 17.50 -9.92 -13.74
C PHE A 232 18.55 -10.70 -12.94
N THR A 233 18.16 -11.64 -12.07
CA THR A 233 19.10 -12.38 -11.21
C THR A 233 19.41 -13.78 -11.73
N ILE A 234 18.42 -14.47 -12.30
CA ILE A 234 18.57 -15.88 -12.72
C ILE A 234 18.82 -16.00 -14.23
N ARG A 235 18.31 -15.06 -15.04
CA ARG A 235 18.57 -15.01 -16.48
C ARG A 235 19.20 -13.66 -16.85
N PRO A 236 20.48 -13.42 -16.52
CA PRO A 236 21.15 -12.21 -16.96
C PRO A 236 20.99 -12.11 -18.48
N ASP A 237 20.31 -11.06 -18.92
CA ASP A 237 20.11 -10.78 -20.34
C ASP A 237 21.48 -10.37 -20.91
N ASN A 238 22.14 -11.29 -21.62
CA ASN A 238 23.47 -11.09 -22.20
C ASN A 238 23.50 -9.97 -23.27
N SER A 239 22.37 -9.33 -23.57
CA SER A 239 22.29 -8.19 -24.46
C SER A 239 22.97 -6.92 -23.93
N ILE A 240 23.17 -6.78 -22.61
CA ILE A 240 23.87 -5.61 -22.02
C ILE A 240 25.40 -5.67 -22.24
N LEU A 241 25.95 -6.87 -22.44
CA LEU A 241 27.39 -7.05 -22.74
C LEU A 241 27.77 -6.68 -24.19
N LYS A 242 26.82 -6.27 -25.03
CA LYS A 242 27.08 -5.90 -26.43
C LYS A 242 27.19 -4.38 -26.68
N THR A 243 27.23 -3.56 -25.63
CA THR A 243 27.23 -2.08 -25.76
C THR A 243 28.32 -1.37 -24.98
N PHE A 244 29.40 -2.07 -24.63
CA PHE A 244 30.66 -1.45 -24.22
C PHE A 244 31.71 -1.70 -25.29
#